data_AF-A0A3Q0DYC0-F1
#
_entry.id   AF-A0A3Q0DYC0-F1
#
_cell.length_a   1.000
_cell.length_b   1.000
_cell.length_c   1.000
_cell.angle_alpha   90.00
_cell.angle_beta   90.00
_cell.angle_gamma   90.00
#
_symmetry.space_group_name_H-M   'P 1'
#
loop_
_entity.id
_entity.type
_entity.pdbx_description
1 polymer ?
#
loop_
_entity_poly.entity_id
_entity_poly.type
_entity_poly.pdbx_seq_one_letter_code
_entity_poly.pdbx_strand_id
1 'polypeptide(L)'
;MSVMVVRKKVTRKWEKLPGRNTFCCDGRVMMARQKGIFYLTLFLILGTCTLFFAFECRYLAVQLSPAIPVFAAMLFLFSMATLLRTSFSDPGVIPRALPDEAAFIEMEIEATNGAVPQGQRPPPRIKNFQINNQIVKLKYCYTCKIFRPPRASHCSICDNCVERFDHHCPWVGNCVGKRNYRYFYLFILSLSLLTIYVFAFNIVYVALKSLKIGFLETLKETPGTVLEVLICFFTLWSVVGLTGFHTFLVALNQTTNEDIKGSWTGKNRVQNPYSHGNIVKNCCEVLCGPLPPRPQQNI
;
A
#
# COMPACT_ATOMS: atom_id res chain seq x y z
N MET A 1 57.17 -2.74 11.69
CA MET A 1 55.90 -2.23 12.24
C MET A 1 54.83 -2.33 11.16
N SER A 2 53.90 -3.28 11.28
CA SER A 2 52.77 -3.41 10.35
C SER A 2 51.67 -2.43 10.76
N VAL A 3 51.40 -1.44 9.91
CA VAL A 3 50.28 -0.51 10.10
C VAL A 3 48.99 -1.26 9.80
N MET A 4 48.26 -1.67 10.85
CA MET A 4 46.89 -2.16 10.72
C MET A 4 46.00 -1.01 10.24
N VAL A 5 45.68 -1.00 8.95
CA VAL A 5 44.64 -0.13 8.39
C VAL A 5 43.30 -0.63 8.91
N VAL A 6 42.80 -0.05 10.00
CA VAL A 6 41.43 -0.25 10.46
C VAL A 6 40.52 0.41 9.41
N ARG A 7 40.04 -0.38 8.45
CA ARG A 7 38.98 0.06 7.53
C ARG A 7 37.75 0.39 8.38
N LYS A 8 37.44 1.69 8.56
CA LYS A 8 36.16 2.13 9.12
C LYS A 8 35.04 1.45 8.32
N LYS A 9 34.31 0.54 8.95
CA LYS A 9 33.14 -0.10 8.34
C LYS A 9 32.10 0.99 8.10
N VAL A 10 31.94 1.41 6.85
CA VAL A 10 30.92 2.40 6.47
C VAL A 10 29.56 1.71 6.63
N THR A 11 28.90 1.97 7.75
CA THR A 11 27.53 1.52 8.00
C THR A 11 26.57 2.22 7.06
N ARG A 12 25.78 1.45 6.31
CA ARG A 12 24.84 1.99 5.33
C ARG A 12 23.60 2.50 6.05
N LYS A 13 22.98 3.58 5.54
CA LYS A 13 21.84 4.25 6.21
C LYS A 13 20.68 3.31 6.57
N TRP A 14 20.36 2.36 5.69
CA TRP A 14 19.29 1.39 5.91
C TRP A 14 19.59 0.36 7.02
N GLU A 15 20.87 0.10 7.34
CA GLU A 15 21.28 -0.79 8.43
C GLU A 15 21.01 -0.17 9.80
N LYS A 16 20.92 1.17 9.85
CA LYS A 16 20.66 1.95 11.05
C LYS A 16 19.20 2.40 11.14
N LEU A 17 18.36 2.14 10.14
CA LEU A 17 16.96 2.56 10.21
C LEU A 17 16.28 1.77 11.33
N PRO A 18 15.78 2.44 12.38
CA PRO A 18 15.08 1.77 13.45
C PRO A 18 13.71 1.26 12.97
N GLY A 19 13.22 0.19 13.58
CA GLY A 19 11.91 -0.41 13.26
C GLY A 19 12.01 -1.89 12.91
N ARG A 20 10.92 -2.44 12.37
CA ARG A 20 10.77 -3.87 12.09
C ARG A 20 10.74 -4.20 10.60
N ASN A 21 11.03 -3.22 9.74
CA ASN A 21 11.16 -3.46 8.32
C ASN A 21 12.39 -4.33 8.01
N THR A 22 12.28 -5.14 6.96
CA THR A 22 13.40 -5.94 6.44
C THR A 22 13.88 -5.31 5.14
N PHE A 23 15.20 -5.33 4.95
CA PHE A 23 15.88 -4.73 3.80
C PHE A 23 16.64 -5.79 3.02
N CYS A 24 16.64 -5.67 1.69
CA CYS A 24 17.55 -6.42 0.83
C CYS A 24 17.98 -5.57 -0.39
N CYS A 25 18.85 -6.13 -1.23
CA CYS A 25 19.42 -5.45 -2.41
C CYS A 25 20.03 -4.09 -2.05
N ASP A 26 20.91 -4.05 -1.04
CA ASP A 26 21.56 -2.83 -0.55
C ASP A 26 20.58 -1.73 -0.09
N GLY A 27 19.44 -2.12 0.47
CA GLY A 27 18.40 -1.20 0.95
C GLY A 27 17.48 -0.66 -0.14
N ARG A 28 17.55 -1.21 -1.36
CA ARG A 28 16.61 -0.88 -2.45
C ARG A 28 15.24 -1.49 -2.26
N VAL A 29 15.18 -2.63 -1.56
CA VAL A 29 13.94 -3.31 -1.21
C VAL A 29 13.70 -3.13 0.28
N MET A 30 12.53 -2.62 0.61
CA MET A 30 12.03 -2.45 1.98
C MET A 30 10.67 -3.12 2.08
N MET A 31 10.51 -4.04 3.03
CA MET A 31 9.24 -4.73 3.29
C MET A 31 8.94 -4.77 4.79
N ALA A 32 7.70 -5.08 5.15
CA ALA A 32 7.38 -5.47 6.52
C ALA A 32 8.03 -6.81 6.89
N ARG A 33 8.06 -7.10 8.20
CA ARG A 33 8.51 -8.40 8.72
C ARG A 33 7.58 -9.54 8.32
N GLN A 34 6.27 -9.29 8.28
CA GLN A 34 5.25 -10.27 7.93
C GLN A 34 5.09 -10.33 6.40
N LYS A 35 5.59 -11.40 5.78
CA LYS A 35 5.59 -11.59 4.31
C LYS A 35 4.71 -12.75 3.83
N GLY A 36 4.09 -13.51 4.73
CA GLY A 36 3.36 -14.74 4.37
C GLY A 36 2.22 -14.51 3.38
N ILE A 37 1.33 -13.55 3.67
CA ILE A 37 0.18 -13.22 2.80
C ILE A 37 0.64 -12.61 1.46
N PHE A 38 1.78 -11.92 1.43
CA PHE A 38 2.39 -11.46 0.19
C PHE A 38 2.78 -12.62 -0.74
N TYR A 39 3.38 -13.70 -0.21
CA TYR A 39 3.69 -14.87 -1.01
C TYR A 39 2.43 -15.59 -1.51
N LEU A 40 1.35 -15.60 -0.71
CA LEU A 40 0.05 -16.08 -1.17
C LEU A 40 -0.47 -15.22 -2.33
N THR A 41 -0.32 -13.89 -2.27
CA THR A 41 -0.72 -12.97 -3.35
C THR A 41 0.04 -13.29 -4.64
N LEU A 42 1.36 -13.46 -4.55
CA LEU A 42 2.19 -13.86 -5.70
C LEU A 42 1.75 -15.21 -6.27
N PHE A 43 1.53 -16.20 -5.40
CA PHE A 43 1.08 -17.52 -5.80
C PHE A 43 -0.27 -17.49 -6.53
N LEU A 44 -1.25 -16.74 -6.01
CA LEU A 44 -2.56 -16.62 -6.65
C LEU A 44 -2.45 -15.96 -8.03
N ILE A 45 -1.75 -14.83 -8.15
CA ILE A 45 -1.62 -14.12 -9.43
C ILE A 45 -0.85 -14.97 -10.45
N LEU A 46 0.31 -15.51 -10.06
CA LEU A 46 1.14 -16.33 -10.94
C LEU A 46 0.44 -17.63 -11.32
N GLY A 47 -0.18 -18.30 -10.35
CA GLY A 47 -0.91 -19.55 -10.54
C GLY A 47 -2.07 -19.38 -11.51
N THR A 48 -2.98 -18.44 -11.22
CA THR A 48 -4.11 -18.12 -12.11
C THR A 48 -3.63 -17.78 -13.52
N CYS A 49 -2.69 -16.83 -13.68
CA CYS A 49 -2.21 -16.47 -15.01
C CYS A 49 -1.55 -17.66 -15.73
N THR A 50 -0.76 -18.48 -15.03
CA THR A 50 -0.12 -19.65 -15.63
C THR A 50 -1.15 -20.66 -16.13
N LEU A 51 -2.21 -20.91 -15.36
CA LEU A 51 -3.32 -21.78 -15.78
C LEU A 51 -3.98 -21.21 -17.04
N PHE A 52 -4.35 -19.93 -17.03
CA PHE A 52 -4.95 -19.24 -18.18
C PHE A 52 -4.12 -19.34 -19.47
N PHE A 53 -2.80 -19.14 -19.36
CA PHE A 53 -1.89 -19.24 -20.49
C PHE A 53 -1.72 -20.68 -20.99
N ALA A 54 -1.72 -21.64 -20.07
CA ALA A 54 -1.49 -23.05 -20.39
C ALA A 54 -2.70 -23.72 -21.05
N PHE A 55 -3.92 -23.46 -20.56
CA PHE A 55 -5.10 -24.22 -20.95
C PHE A 55 -6.02 -23.48 -21.92
N GLU A 56 -6.28 -22.19 -21.70
CA GLU A 56 -7.31 -21.43 -22.42
C GLU A 56 -6.73 -20.64 -23.59
N CYS A 57 -5.57 -19.99 -23.39
CA CYS A 57 -5.01 -19.06 -24.37
C CYS A 57 -4.77 -19.68 -25.74
N ARG A 58 -4.31 -20.94 -25.82
CA ARG A 58 -4.11 -21.60 -27.13
C ARG A 58 -5.42 -21.75 -27.89
N TYR A 59 -6.48 -22.19 -27.21
CA TYR A 59 -7.80 -22.36 -27.83
C TYR A 59 -8.37 -21.00 -28.25
N LEU A 60 -8.35 -20.02 -27.35
CA LEU A 60 -8.89 -18.68 -27.59
C LEU A 60 -8.13 -17.93 -28.68
N ALA A 61 -6.80 -18.11 -28.77
CA ALA A 61 -5.98 -17.48 -29.81
C ALA A 61 -6.33 -17.99 -31.22
N VAL A 62 -6.59 -19.29 -31.35
CA VAL A 62 -6.94 -19.92 -32.63
C VAL A 62 -8.40 -19.66 -33.01
N GLN A 63 -9.31 -19.71 -32.05
CA GLN A 63 -10.76 -19.64 -32.32
C GLN A 63 -11.30 -18.21 -32.37
N LEU A 64 -10.65 -17.26 -31.69
CA LEU A 64 -11.12 -15.88 -31.60
C LEU A 64 -10.06 -14.88 -32.07
N SER A 65 -8.94 -14.76 -31.36
CA SER A 65 -7.89 -13.80 -31.71
C SER A 65 -6.59 -14.01 -30.93
N PRO A 66 -5.41 -13.92 -31.58
CA PRO A 66 -4.12 -13.93 -30.88
C PRO A 66 -3.90 -12.69 -30.01
N ALA A 67 -4.72 -11.65 -30.14
CA ALA A 67 -4.66 -10.48 -29.26
C ALA A 67 -5.02 -10.82 -27.80
N ILE A 68 -5.82 -11.88 -27.57
CA ILE A 68 -6.29 -12.27 -26.23
C ILE A 68 -5.12 -12.55 -25.26
N PRO A 69 -4.20 -13.50 -25.55
CA PRO A 69 -3.04 -13.73 -24.71
C PRO A 69 -2.11 -12.51 -24.61
N VAL A 70 -2.03 -11.67 -25.65
CA VAL A 70 -1.19 -10.45 -25.62
C VAL A 70 -1.71 -9.45 -24.59
N PHE A 71 -3.03 -9.17 -24.59
CA PHE A 71 -3.64 -8.27 -23.60
C PHE A 71 -3.55 -8.84 -22.18
N ALA A 72 -3.79 -10.15 -22.00
CA ALA A 72 -3.61 -10.81 -20.71
C ALA A 72 -2.17 -10.65 -20.19
N ALA A 73 -1.17 -10.84 -21.06
CA ALA A 73 0.24 -10.75 -20.68
C ALA A 73 0.62 -9.32 -20.28
N MET A 74 0.13 -8.30 -21.01
CA MET A 74 0.35 -6.90 -20.66
C MET A 74 -0.26 -6.55 -19.29
N LEU A 75 -1.50 -6.96 -19.03
CA LEU A 75 -2.17 -6.74 -17.75
C LEU A 75 -1.47 -7.46 -16.60
N PHE A 76 -1.02 -8.70 -16.82
CA PHE A 76 -0.24 -9.47 -15.85
C PHE A 76 1.08 -8.78 -15.51
N LEU A 77 1.88 -8.41 -16.51
CA LEU A 77 3.18 -7.77 -16.31
C LEU A 77 3.01 -6.42 -15.60
N PHE A 78 2.01 -5.62 -15.98
CA PHE A 78 1.73 -4.35 -15.33
C PHE A 78 1.27 -4.51 -13.87
N SER A 79 0.39 -5.49 -13.59
CA SER A 79 -0.04 -5.81 -12.23
C SER A 79 1.11 -6.32 -11.37
N MET A 80 2.00 -7.14 -11.92
CA MET A 80 3.17 -7.62 -11.20
C MET A 80 4.15 -6.48 -10.92
N ALA A 81 4.42 -5.62 -11.90
CA ALA A 81 5.31 -4.47 -11.73
C ALA A 81 4.81 -3.51 -10.64
N THR A 82 3.50 -3.21 -10.63
CA THR A 82 2.89 -2.32 -9.64
C THR A 82 2.78 -2.95 -8.25
N LEU A 83 2.50 -4.26 -8.15
CA LEU A 83 2.60 -5.03 -6.90
C LEU A 83 3.99 -4.93 -6.31
N LEU A 84 5.01 -5.37 -7.05
CA LEU A 84 6.40 -5.38 -6.58
C LEU A 84 6.87 -3.98 -6.24
N ARG A 85 6.47 -2.97 -7.01
CA ARG A 85 6.79 -1.57 -6.70
C ARG A 85 6.15 -1.11 -5.40
N THR A 86 4.91 -1.48 -5.13
CA THR A 86 4.23 -1.19 -3.86
C THR A 86 4.91 -1.88 -2.69
N SER A 87 5.16 -3.18 -2.85
CA SER A 87 5.71 -4.07 -1.83
C SER A 87 7.12 -3.70 -1.43
N PHE A 88 7.99 -3.38 -2.39
CA PHE A 88 9.42 -3.21 -2.15
C PHE A 88 9.86 -1.76 -1.92
N SER A 89 8.93 -0.80 -1.95
CA SER A 89 9.24 0.61 -1.75
C SER A 89 9.17 1.03 -0.29
N ASP A 90 9.95 2.04 0.06
CA ASP A 90 9.72 2.84 1.26
C ASP A 90 8.34 3.52 1.14
N PRO A 91 7.38 3.26 2.06
CA PRO A 91 6.04 3.84 2.02
C PRO A 91 6.01 5.33 2.40
N GLY A 92 7.11 5.88 2.90
CA GLY A 92 7.20 7.20 3.49
C GLY A 92 7.53 7.15 4.97
N VAL A 93 8.46 6.28 5.37
CA VAL A 93 8.89 6.20 6.77
C VAL A 93 9.54 7.52 7.18
N ILE A 94 9.03 8.08 8.27
CA ILE A 94 9.52 9.30 8.89
C ILE A 94 10.66 8.90 9.84
N PRO A 95 11.86 9.51 9.72
CA PRO A 95 12.95 9.28 10.66
C PRO A 95 12.52 9.52 12.10
N ARG A 96 13.03 8.71 13.03
CA ARG A 96 12.85 8.97 14.46
C ARG A 96 13.66 10.22 14.84
N ALA A 97 13.24 10.92 15.87
CA ALA A 97 14.01 12.04 16.40
C ALA A 97 15.40 11.57 16.84
N LEU A 98 16.41 12.39 16.56
CA LEU A 98 17.74 12.20 17.12
C LEU A 98 17.71 12.33 18.65
N PRO A 99 18.68 11.78 19.40
CA PRO A 99 18.66 11.82 20.86
C PRO A 99 18.53 13.24 21.45
N ASP A 100 19.21 14.21 20.86
CA ASP A 100 19.15 15.63 21.20
C ASP A 100 17.80 16.26 20.83
N GLU A 101 17.28 15.99 19.64
CA GLU A 101 15.93 16.41 19.22
C GLU A 101 14.85 15.84 20.15
N ALA A 102 14.96 14.55 20.50
CA ALA A 102 14.04 13.87 21.40
C ALA A 102 14.09 14.48 22.81
N ALA A 103 15.29 14.73 23.34
CA ALA A 103 15.47 15.38 24.63
C ALA A 103 14.88 16.80 24.65
N PHE A 104 15.11 17.57 23.59
CA PHE A 104 14.53 18.91 23.44
C PHE A 104 13.00 18.86 23.41
N ILE A 105 12.41 17.95 22.61
CA ILE A 105 10.95 17.79 22.52
C ILE A 105 10.37 17.36 23.88
N GLU A 106 11.03 16.46 24.61
CA GLU A 106 10.58 16.01 25.92
C GLU A 106 10.64 17.14 26.95
N MET A 107 11.70 17.95 26.94
CA MET A 107 11.81 19.15 27.77
C MET A 107 10.72 20.18 27.45
N GLU A 108 10.40 20.44 26.18
CA GLU A 108 9.31 21.35 25.77
C GLU A 108 7.95 20.86 26.29
N ILE A 109 7.72 19.54 26.22
CA ILE A 109 6.52 18.90 26.74
C ILE A 109 6.44 19.02 28.27
N GLU A 110 7.54 18.77 28.96
CA GLU A 110 7.62 18.86 30.42
C GLU A 110 7.44 20.30 30.93
N ALA A 111 8.04 21.29 30.26
CA ALA A 111 7.84 22.69 30.58
C ALA A 111 6.36 23.10 30.43
N THR A 112 5.68 22.60 29.40
CA THR A 112 4.23 22.82 29.23
C THR A 112 3.42 22.12 30.34
N ASN A 113 3.86 20.94 30.79
CA ASN A 113 3.22 20.19 31.87
C ASN A 113 3.57 20.70 33.27
N GLY A 114 4.65 21.46 33.46
CA GLY A 114 5.05 22.05 34.75
C GLY A 114 4.05 23.09 35.28
N ALA A 115 3.12 23.53 34.43
CA ALA A 115 1.95 24.31 34.81
C ALA A 115 0.81 23.46 35.43
N VAL A 116 0.95 22.13 35.48
CA VAL A 116 -0.09 21.20 35.98
C VAL A 116 0.14 20.89 37.46
N PRO A 117 -0.82 21.19 38.35
CA PRO A 117 -0.72 20.87 39.78
C PRO A 117 -0.51 19.37 40.07
N GLN A 118 0.24 19.04 41.12
CA GLN A 118 0.44 17.67 41.59
C GLN A 118 -0.91 16.96 41.83
N GLY A 119 -1.07 15.76 41.27
CA GLY A 119 -2.29 14.94 41.38
C GLY A 119 -3.25 15.04 40.18
N GLN A 120 -3.02 15.96 39.23
CA GLN A 120 -3.76 16.00 37.97
C GLN A 120 -3.05 15.20 36.87
N ARG A 121 -3.84 14.58 35.98
CA ARG A 121 -3.29 13.89 34.81
C ARG A 121 -2.69 14.92 33.85
N PRO A 122 -1.44 14.75 33.39
CA PRO A 122 -0.83 15.68 32.44
C PRO A 122 -1.64 15.73 31.14
N PRO A 123 -1.74 16.90 30.48
CA PRO A 123 -2.49 17.04 29.25
C PRO A 123 -1.94 16.11 28.16
N PRO A 124 -2.79 15.65 27.23
CA PRO A 124 -2.34 14.85 26.12
C PRO A 124 -1.29 15.62 25.30
N ARG A 125 -0.15 14.98 25.01
CA ARG A 125 0.97 15.55 24.23
C ARG A 125 0.52 15.85 22.79
N ILE A 126 -0.07 17.03 22.61
CA ILE A 126 -0.67 17.51 21.36
C ILE A 126 -0.07 18.87 21.00
N LYS A 127 0.29 19.04 19.73
CA LYS A 127 0.72 20.32 19.17
C LYS A 127 -0.31 20.78 18.14
N ASN A 128 -0.77 22.02 18.24
CA ASN A 128 -1.68 22.60 17.24
C ASN A 128 -0.88 23.02 16.00
N PHE A 129 -1.36 22.66 14.82
CA PHE A 129 -0.75 23.01 13.54
C PHE A 129 -1.82 23.52 12.58
N GLN A 130 -1.60 24.67 11.95
CA GLN A 130 -2.59 25.29 11.08
C GLN A 130 -2.40 24.87 9.63
N ILE A 131 -3.46 24.39 8.98
CA ILE A 131 -3.50 24.03 7.56
C ILE A 131 -4.75 24.67 6.97
N ASN A 132 -4.60 25.52 5.95
CA ASN A 132 -5.72 26.20 5.29
C ASN A 132 -6.69 26.85 6.31
N ASN A 133 -6.14 27.54 7.30
CA ASN A 133 -6.86 28.19 8.42
C ASN A 133 -7.66 27.25 9.33
N GLN A 134 -7.42 25.94 9.27
CA GLN A 134 -7.96 24.95 10.20
C GLN A 134 -6.88 24.44 11.14
N ILE A 135 -7.18 24.34 12.44
CA ILE A 135 -6.27 23.79 13.43
C ILE A 135 -6.34 22.25 13.41
N VAL A 136 -5.25 21.62 13.03
CA VAL A 136 -5.04 20.17 13.09
C VAL A 136 -4.18 19.83 14.30
N LYS A 137 -4.66 18.88 15.11
CA LYS A 137 -3.96 18.41 16.33
C LYS A 137 -2.92 17.34 15.98
N LEU A 138 -1.64 17.66 16.10
CA LEU A 138 -0.54 16.71 15.94
C LEU A 138 -0.38 15.90 17.23
N LYS A 139 -0.34 14.57 17.10
CA LYS A 139 -0.16 13.66 18.24
C LYS A 139 1.30 13.25 18.38
N TYR A 140 1.81 13.24 19.60
CA TYR A 140 3.15 12.72 19.87
C TYR A 140 3.24 11.20 19.64
N CYS A 141 4.37 10.72 19.10
CA CYS A 141 4.71 9.31 19.02
C CYS A 141 5.78 8.97 20.06
N TYR A 142 5.43 8.16 21.05
CA TYR A 142 6.37 7.74 22.09
C TYR A 142 7.51 6.85 21.55
N THR A 143 7.25 6.06 20.51
CA THR A 143 8.26 5.18 19.90
C THR A 143 9.25 5.92 19.01
N CYS A 144 8.74 6.83 18.17
CA CYS A 144 9.57 7.58 17.23
C CYS A 144 10.06 8.91 17.80
N LYS A 145 9.59 9.31 18.98
CA LYS A 145 9.94 10.54 19.70
C LYS A 145 9.72 11.83 18.89
N ILE A 146 8.68 11.84 18.06
CA ILE A 146 8.30 12.97 17.20
C ILE A 146 6.85 13.36 17.42
N PHE A 147 6.53 14.64 17.23
CA PHE A 147 5.16 15.04 16.88
C PHE A 147 4.88 14.61 15.45
N ARG A 148 3.89 13.72 15.28
CA ARG A 148 3.58 13.15 13.97
C ARG A 148 3.12 14.28 13.04
N PRO A 149 3.74 14.44 11.86
CA PRO A 149 3.25 15.37 10.85
C PRO A 149 1.77 15.11 10.51
N PRO A 150 1.06 16.11 9.94
CA PRO A 150 -0.30 15.92 9.51
C PRO A 150 -0.47 14.68 8.64
N ARG A 151 -1.56 13.93 8.85
CA ARG A 151 -1.88 12.66 8.16
C ARG A 151 -0.88 11.51 8.38
N ALA A 152 0.17 11.69 9.18
CA ALA A 152 1.08 10.61 9.54
C ALA A 152 0.51 9.75 10.68
N SER A 153 0.79 8.46 10.67
CA SER A 153 0.43 7.55 11.76
C SER A 153 1.54 6.53 12.01
N HIS A 154 1.62 6.07 13.26
CA HIS A 154 2.56 5.02 13.65
C HIS A 154 1.93 3.64 13.37
N CYS A 155 2.63 2.82 12.59
CA CYS A 155 2.27 1.42 12.38
C CYS A 155 3.07 0.55 13.36
N SER A 156 2.38 -0.13 14.28
CA SER A 156 3.01 -1.02 15.26
C SER A 156 3.63 -2.28 14.65
N ILE A 157 3.16 -2.71 13.48
CA ILE A 157 3.68 -3.88 12.77
C ILE A 157 5.05 -3.57 12.17
N CYS A 158 5.16 -2.45 11.44
CA CYS A 158 6.42 -1.98 10.87
C CYS A 158 7.31 -1.25 11.89
N ASP A 159 6.75 -0.86 13.04
CA ASP A 159 7.40 -0.10 14.10
C ASP A 159 7.95 1.25 13.62
N ASN A 160 7.18 1.94 12.79
CA ASN A 160 7.57 3.17 12.13
C ASN A 160 6.39 4.13 11.96
N CYS A 161 6.65 5.43 12.08
CA CYS A 161 5.74 6.47 11.61
C CYS A 161 5.82 6.57 10.09
N VAL A 162 4.68 6.56 9.43
CA VAL A 162 4.57 6.64 7.97
C VAL A 162 3.81 7.91 7.59
N GLU A 163 4.36 8.68 6.67
CA GLU A 163 3.75 9.89 6.13
C GLU A 163 2.53 9.56 5.26
N ARG A 164 1.45 10.35 5.41
CA ARG A 164 0.15 10.11 4.76
C ARG A 164 -0.23 8.62 4.86
N PHE A 165 -0.20 8.10 6.08
CA PHE A 165 -0.44 6.68 6.33
C PHE A 165 -1.85 6.31 5.90
N ASP A 166 -1.96 5.30 5.06
CA ASP A 166 -3.24 4.76 4.62
C ASP A 166 -3.60 3.55 5.47
N HIS A 167 -2.82 2.48 5.35
CA HIS A 167 -2.98 1.26 6.15
C HIS A 167 -1.71 0.40 6.11
N HIS A 168 -1.67 -0.64 6.95
CA HIS A 168 -0.74 -1.74 6.78
C HIS A 168 -1.43 -2.83 5.96
N CYS A 169 -0.83 -3.25 4.85
CA CYS A 169 -1.44 -4.23 3.95
C CYS A 169 -0.63 -5.53 3.95
N PRO A 170 -1.19 -6.62 4.52
CA PRO A 170 -0.51 -7.91 4.52
C PRO A 170 -0.35 -8.50 3.10
N TRP A 171 -1.28 -8.22 2.19
CA TRP A 171 -1.28 -8.69 0.80
C TRP A 171 -0.13 -8.14 -0.03
N VAL A 172 0.29 -6.89 0.22
CA VAL A 172 1.51 -6.34 -0.40
C VAL A 172 2.74 -6.51 0.48
N GLY A 173 2.59 -7.04 1.70
CA GLY A 173 3.69 -7.25 2.64
C GLY A 173 4.36 -5.97 3.12
N ASN A 174 3.64 -4.85 3.15
CA ASN A 174 4.19 -3.54 3.52
C ASN A 174 3.09 -2.54 3.96
N CYS A 175 3.49 -1.42 4.54
CA CYS A 175 2.59 -0.28 4.69
C CYS A 175 2.28 0.36 3.34
N VAL A 176 1.08 0.92 3.22
CA VAL A 176 0.68 1.81 2.13
C VAL A 176 0.63 3.23 2.70
N GLY A 177 1.39 4.13 2.08
CA GLY A 177 1.55 5.51 2.51
C GLY A 177 1.93 6.44 1.36
N LYS A 178 2.38 7.66 1.66
CA LYS A 178 2.59 8.72 0.67
C LYS A 178 3.41 8.31 -0.55
N ARG A 179 4.47 7.52 -0.36
CA ARG A 179 5.45 7.22 -1.43
C ARG A 179 5.07 6.05 -2.32
N ASN A 180 4.19 5.16 -1.85
CA ASN A 180 3.81 3.96 -2.59
C ASN A 180 2.31 3.83 -2.89
N TYR A 181 1.47 4.73 -2.35
CA TYR A 181 0.01 4.70 -2.58
C TYR A 181 -0.38 4.67 -4.05
N ARG A 182 0.28 5.46 -4.91
CA ARG A 182 -0.02 5.47 -6.36
C ARG A 182 0.15 4.08 -7.00
N TYR A 183 1.18 3.34 -6.59
CA TYR A 183 1.46 2.01 -7.12
C TYR A 183 0.50 1.00 -6.55
N PHE A 184 0.09 1.16 -5.29
CA PHE A 184 -0.94 0.34 -4.68
C PHE A 184 -2.27 0.49 -5.41
N TYR A 185 -2.68 1.73 -5.71
CA TYR A 185 -3.90 2.01 -6.48
C TYR A 185 -3.84 1.43 -7.89
N LEU A 186 -2.73 1.63 -8.61
CA LEU A 186 -2.54 1.05 -9.94
C LEU A 186 -2.55 -0.48 -9.90
N PHE A 187 -1.98 -1.09 -8.86
CA PHE A 187 -1.98 -2.54 -8.66
C PHE A 187 -3.39 -3.09 -8.47
N ILE A 188 -4.19 -2.54 -7.54
CA ILE A 188 -5.56 -3.04 -7.33
C ILE A 188 -6.43 -2.81 -8.57
N LEU A 189 -6.26 -1.69 -9.26
CA LEU A 189 -6.98 -1.38 -10.49
C LEU A 189 -6.62 -2.36 -11.61
N SER A 190 -5.34 -2.58 -11.87
CA SER A 190 -4.92 -3.50 -12.92
C SER A 190 -5.21 -4.96 -12.57
N LEU A 191 -5.14 -5.32 -11.29
CA LEU A 191 -5.53 -6.65 -10.81
C LEU A 191 -7.04 -6.88 -10.96
N SER A 192 -7.88 -5.85 -10.71
CA SER A 192 -9.32 -5.92 -11.02
C SER A 192 -9.53 -6.17 -12.51
N LEU A 193 -8.87 -5.41 -13.38
CA LEU A 193 -8.99 -5.57 -14.82
C LEU A 193 -8.51 -6.96 -15.29
N LEU A 194 -7.37 -7.42 -14.80
CA LEU A 194 -6.83 -8.75 -15.09
C LEU A 194 -7.78 -9.86 -14.64
N THR A 195 -8.30 -9.77 -13.42
CA THR A 195 -9.24 -10.77 -12.88
C THR A 195 -10.54 -10.80 -13.67
N ILE A 196 -11.10 -9.63 -14.02
CA ILE A 196 -12.29 -9.53 -14.89
C ILE A 196 -12.01 -10.15 -16.25
N TYR A 197 -10.86 -9.83 -16.83
CA TYR A 197 -10.46 -10.30 -18.15
C TYR A 197 -10.35 -11.82 -18.20
N VAL A 198 -9.57 -12.41 -17.29
CA VAL A 198 -9.39 -13.87 -17.17
C VAL A 198 -10.73 -14.56 -16.90
N PHE A 199 -11.52 -14.03 -15.95
CA PHE A 199 -12.84 -14.60 -15.65
C PHE A 199 -13.77 -14.62 -16.88
N ALA A 200 -13.87 -13.49 -17.60
CA ALA A 200 -14.71 -13.39 -18.79
C ALA A 200 -14.26 -14.39 -19.88
N PHE A 201 -12.96 -14.47 -20.15
CA PHE A 201 -12.44 -15.38 -21.17
C PHE A 201 -12.50 -16.87 -20.78
N ASN A 202 -12.48 -17.19 -19.48
CA ASN A 202 -12.78 -18.53 -19.00
C ASN A 202 -14.24 -18.92 -19.26
N ILE A 203 -15.18 -18.01 -19.02
CA ILE A 203 -16.59 -18.25 -19.35
C ILE A 203 -16.78 -18.41 -20.86
N VAL A 204 -16.13 -17.58 -21.68
CA VAL A 204 -16.15 -17.72 -23.15
C VAL A 204 -15.56 -19.05 -23.60
N TYR A 205 -14.43 -19.46 -23.04
CA TYR A 205 -13.81 -20.75 -23.34
C TYR A 205 -14.74 -21.92 -23.02
N VAL A 206 -15.32 -21.95 -21.80
CA VAL A 206 -16.27 -22.99 -21.39
C VAL A 206 -17.50 -22.98 -22.30
N ALA A 207 -18.06 -21.81 -22.62
CA ALA A 207 -19.22 -21.70 -23.50
C ALA A 207 -18.93 -22.27 -24.90
N LEU A 208 -17.83 -21.87 -25.53
CA LEU A 208 -17.44 -22.34 -26.86
C LEU A 208 -17.13 -23.84 -26.89
N LYS A 209 -16.48 -24.37 -25.85
CA LYS A 209 -16.19 -25.81 -25.76
C LYS A 209 -17.46 -26.62 -25.47
N SER A 210 -18.36 -26.08 -24.66
CA SER A 210 -19.66 -26.71 -24.33
C SER A 210 -20.57 -26.85 -25.54
N LEU A 211 -20.48 -25.95 -26.52
CA LEU A 211 -21.21 -26.10 -27.79
C LEU A 211 -20.73 -27.29 -28.63
N LYS A 212 -19.50 -27.77 -28.42
CA LYS A 212 -18.91 -28.88 -29.19
C LYS A 212 -19.13 -30.24 -28.53
N ILE A 213 -18.94 -30.33 -27.22
CA ILE A 213 -18.92 -31.62 -26.50
C ILE A 213 -19.97 -31.70 -25.38
N GLY A 214 -20.78 -30.66 -25.19
CA GLY A 214 -21.73 -30.55 -24.08
C GLY A 214 -21.10 -29.95 -22.82
N PHE A 215 -21.94 -29.35 -21.98
CA PHE A 215 -21.50 -28.61 -20.79
C PHE A 215 -20.86 -29.52 -19.72
N LEU A 216 -21.54 -30.60 -19.35
CA LEU A 216 -21.03 -31.52 -18.31
C LEU A 216 -19.71 -32.17 -18.72
N GLU A 217 -19.54 -32.50 -20.00
CA GLU A 217 -18.30 -33.08 -20.49
C GLU A 217 -17.17 -32.04 -20.52
N THR A 218 -17.48 -30.80 -20.91
CA THR A 218 -16.52 -29.69 -20.81
C THR A 218 -15.98 -29.53 -19.40
N LEU A 219 -16.85 -29.50 -18.38
CA LEU A 219 -16.41 -29.35 -16.99
C LEU A 219 -15.49 -30.50 -16.53
N LYS A 220 -15.77 -31.74 -16.96
CA LYS A 220 -14.96 -32.91 -16.64
C LYS A 220 -13.59 -32.87 -17.33
N GLU A 221 -13.55 -32.45 -18.59
CA GLU A 221 -12.30 -32.37 -19.36
C GLU A 221 -11.42 -31.17 -18.97
N THR A 222 -12.00 -30.13 -18.36
CA THR A 222 -11.28 -28.89 -18.04
C THR A 222 -11.32 -28.54 -16.55
N PRO A 223 -10.82 -29.43 -15.64
CA PRO A 223 -10.84 -29.17 -14.20
C PRO A 223 -10.00 -27.94 -13.81
N GLY A 224 -8.94 -27.64 -14.58
CA GLY A 224 -8.11 -26.43 -14.39
C GLY A 224 -8.90 -25.14 -14.59
N THR A 225 -9.68 -25.04 -15.67
CA THR A 225 -10.57 -23.91 -15.94
C THR A 225 -11.63 -23.76 -14.84
N VAL A 226 -12.20 -24.87 -14.36
CA VAL A 226 -13.19 -24.84 -13.26
C VAL A 226 -12.57 -24.27 -11.99
N LEU A 227 -11.38 -24.74 -11.61
CA LEU A 227 -10.64 -24.20 -10.47
C LEU A 227 -10.37 -22.70 -10.64
N GLU A 228 -9.95 -22.28 -11.83
CA GLU A 228 -9.65 -20.89 -12.11
C GLU A 228 -10.91 -19.99 -12.04
N VAL A 229 -12.03 -20.42 -12.62
CA VAL A 229 -13.33 -19.72 -12.52
C VAL A 229 -13.73 -19.52 -11.06
N LEU A 230 -13.54 -20.54 -10.20
CA LEU A 230 -13.82 -20.43 -8.76
C LEU A 230 -12.90 -19.43 -8.08
N ILE A 231 -11.58 -19.50 -8.32
CA ILE A 231 -10.60 -18.55 -7.77
C ILE A 231 -10.95 -17.12 -8.18
N CYS A 232 -11.22 -16.91 -9.48
CA CYS A 232 -11.60 -15.62 -10.03
C CYS A 232 -12.91 -15.12 -9.42
N PHE A 233 -13.93 -15.97 -9.26
CA PHE A 233 -15.22 -15.58 -8.67
C PHE A 233 -15.05 -14.99 -7.27
N PHE A 234 -14.32 -15.67 -6.38
CA PHE A 234 -14.09 -15.16 -5.02
C PHE A 234 -13.18 -13.94 -4.99
N THR A 235 -12.15 -13.92 -5.83
CA THR A 235 -11.19 -12.81 -5.90
C THR A 235 -11.82 -11.55 -6.48
N LEU A 236 -12.71 -11.68 -7.46
CA LEU A 236 -13.33 -10.58 -8.19
C LEU A 236 -14.06 -9.62 -7.26
N TRP A 237 -14.97 -10.14 -6.42
CA TRP A 237 -15.75 -9.32 -5.48
C TRP A 237 -14.86 -8.54 -4.52
N SER A 238 -13.82 -9.19 -4.00
CA SER A 238 -12.89 -8.56 -3.07
C SER A 238 -12.06 -7.46 -3.73
N VAL A 239 -11.42 -7.74 -4.86
CA VAL A 239 -10.50 -6.80 -5.51
C VAL A 239 -11.25 -5.66 -6.18
N VAL A 240 -12.37 -5.92 -6.87
CA VAL A 240 -13.19 -4.86 -7.48
C VAL A 240 -13.81 -3.95 -6.42
N GLY A 241 -14.31 -4.52 -5.32
CA GLY A 241 -14.81 -3.74 -4.19
C GLY A 241 -13.73 -2.84 -3.57
N LEU A 242 -12.52 -3.37 -3.39
CA LEU A 242 -11.38 -2.61 -2.88
C LEU A 242 -10.98 -1.46 -3.83
N THR A 243 -10.94 -1.72 -5.14
CA THR A 243 -10.67 -0.70 -6.16
C THR A 243 -11.73 0.40 -6.14
N GLY A 244 -13.01 0.04 -6.00
CA GLY A 244 -14.12 1.00 -5.85
C GLY A 244 -13.96 1.87 -4.61
N PHE A 245 -13.68 1.25 -3.45
CA PHE A 245 -13.46 1.95 -2.20
C PHE A 245 -12.28 2.94 -2.27
N HIS A 246 -11.13 2.52 -2.80
CA HIS A 246 -10.00 3.42 -2.94
C HIS A 246 -10.22 4.49 -4.01
N THR A 247 -11.02 4.23 -5.05
CA THR A 247 -11.40 5.26 -6.02
C THR A 247 -12.24 6.35 -5.35
N PHE A 248 -13.18 5.96 -4.47
CA PHE A 248 -13.93 6.90 -3.64
C PHE A 248 -13.03 7.73 -2.72
N LEU A 249 -12.10 7.09 -2.01
CA LEU A 249 -11.15 7.79 -1.13
C LEU A 249 -10.24 8.78 -1.88
N VAL A 250 -9.74 8.38 -3.04
CA VAL A 250 -8.92 9.24 -3.92
C VAL A 250 -9.73 10.45 -4.38
N ALA A 251 -10.99 10.26 -4.79
CA ALA A 251 -11.89 11.33 -5.19
C ALA A 251 -12.12 12.36 -4.07
N LEU A 252 -12.02 11.94 -2.80
CA LEU A 252 -12.16 12.80 -1.63
C LEU A 252 -10.82 13.32 -1.06
N ASN A 253 -9.68 12.98 -1.66
CA ASN A 253 -8.33 13.19 -1.11
C ASN A 253 -8.21 12.75 0.36
N GLN A 254 -8.77 11.58 0.68
CA GLN A 254 -8.85 11.02 2.02
C GLN A 254 -8.08 9.70 2.08
N THR A 255 -7.42 9.40 3.21
CA THR A 255 -6.82 8.07 3.43
C THR A 255 -7.80 7.12 4.11
N THR A 256 -7.60 5.81 3.98
CA THR A 256 -8.38 4.78 4.69
C THR A 256 -8.33 5.01 6.20
N ASN A 257 -7.14 5.35 6.74
CA ASN A 257 -6.99 5.68 8.15
C ASN A 257 -7.78 6.93 8.57
N GLU A 258 -7.95 7.92 7.69
CA GLU A 258 -8.75 9.11 7.98
C GLU A 258 -10.24 8.78 7.99
N ASP A 259 -10.68 7.94 7.05
CA ASP A 259 -12.06 7.45 6.91
C ASP A 259 -12.51 6.62 8.11
N ILE A 260 -11.74 5.59 8.48
CA ILE A 260 -12.05 4.72 9.62
C ILE A 260 -12.13 5.51 10.93
N LYS A 261 -11.31 6.56 11.07
CA LYS A 261 -11.33 7.44 12.26
C LYS A 261 -12.46 8.46 12.23
N GLY A 262 -13.23 8.57 11.14
CA GLY A 262 -14.22 9.61 10.94
C GLY A 262 -13.63 11.01 10.99
N SER A 263 -12.39 11.19 10.49
CA SER A 263 -11.63 12.44 10.69
C SER A 263 -12.33 13.66 10.11
N TRP A 264 -13.17 13.46 9.10
CA TRP A 264 -13.87 14.50 8.34
C TRP A 264 -15.39 14.30 8.30
N THR A 265 -15.92 13.33 9.05
CA THR A 265 -17.36 13.00 9.10
C THR A 265 -17.93 13.27 10.51
N GLY A 266 -19.09 13.92 10.63
CA GLY A 266 -19.76 14.16 11.92
C GLY A 266 -20.38 15.55 12.14
N LYS A 267 -20.95 15.77 13.34
CA LYS A 267 -21.72 16.97 13.73
C LYS A 267 -20.88 18.28 13.76
N ASN A 268 -19.57 18.20 13.92
CA ASN A 268 -18.65 19.34 13.86
C ASN A 268 -17.91 19.34 12.51
N ARG A 269 -18.63 19.61 11.41
CA ARG A 269 -18.16 19.51 10.02
C ARG A 269 -16.94 20.41 9.73
N VAL A 270 -15.75 19.96 10.09
CA VAL A 270 -14.52 20.51 9.54
C VAL A 270 -14.36 19.89 8.15
N GLN A 271 -14.61 20.70 7.11
CA GLN A 271 -14.40 20.30 5.73
C GLN A 271 -12.96 19.79 5.57
N ASN A 272 -12.77 18.65 4.89
CA ASN A 272 -11.46 18.07 4.65
C ASN A 272 -10.51 19.14 4.05
N PRO A 273 -9.50 19.64 4.80
CA PRO A 273 -8.63 20.73 4.36
C PRO A 273 -7.71 20.34 3.20
N TYR A 274 -7.59 19.04 2.92
CA TYR A 274 -6.78 18.51 1.83
C TYR A 274 -7.58 18.33 0.53
N SER A 275 -8.92 18.42 0.57
CA SER A 275 -9.74 18.31 -0.64
C SER A 275 -9.74 19.62 -1.43
N HIS A 276 -9.58 19.52 -2.74
CA HIS A 276 -9.72 20.65 -3.67
C HIS A 276 -11.17 20.96 -4.03
N GLY A 277 -12.14 20.24 -3.46
CA GLY A 277 -13.56 20.33 -3.83
C GLY A 277 -13.86 19.85 -5.26
N ASN A 278 -12.87 19.30 -5.96
CA ASN A 278 -12.99 18.81 -7.33
C ASN A 278 -12.34 17.42 -7.43
N ILE A 279 -13.12 16.45 -7.92
CA ILE A 279 -12.71 15.05 -8.01
C ILE A 279 -11.45 14.89 -8.87
N VAL A 280 -11.39 15.54 -10.03
CA VAL A 280 -10.25 15.44 -10.95
C VAL A 280 -8.98 16.00 -10.29
N LYS A 281 -9.07 17.18 -9.66
CA LYS A 281 -7.92 17.77 -8.94
C LYS A 281 -7.44 16.87 -7.80
N ASN A 282 -8.36 16.28 -7.04
CA ASN A 282 -8.02 15.32 -5.99
C ASN A 282 -7.32 14.09 -6.58
N CYS A 283 -7.88 13.47 -7.61
CA CYS A 283 -7.26 12.33 -8.29
C CYS A 283 -5.85 12.67 -8.83
N CYS A 284 -5.70 13.82 -9.48
CA CYS A 284 -4.41 14.27 -10.00
C CYS A 284 -3.39 14.51 -8.88
N GLU A 285 -3.78 15.10 -7.76
CA GLU A 285 -2.87 15.29 -6.62
C GLU A 285 -2.38 13.95 -6.06
N VAL A 286 -3.29 12.98 -5.87
CA VAL A 286 -2.94 11.69 -5.25
C VAL A 286 -2.15 10.79 -6.20
N LEU A 287 -2.56 10.71 -7.48
CA LEU A 287 -2.04 9.72 -8.43
C LEU A 287 -0.95 10.27 -9.34
N CYS A 288 -1.03 11.56 -9.69
CA CYS A 288 -0.15 12.19 -10.68
C CYS A 288 0.86 13.17 -10.06
N GLY A 289 0.75 13.48 -8.76
CA GLY A 289 1.68 14.38 -8.07
C GLY A 289 3.13 13.88 -8.14
N PRO A 290 4.14 14.75 -7.95
CA PRO A 290 5.54 14.33 -7.91
C PRO A 290 5.79 13.34 -6.77
N LEU A 291 6.70 12.38 -7.00
CA LEU A 291 7.15 11.50 -5.91
C LEU A 291 8.00 12.34 -4.94
N PRO A 292 7.65 12.40 -3.65
CA PRO A 292 8.44 13.16 -2.69
C PRO A 292 9.86 12.56 -2.58
N PRO A 293 10.88 13.35 -2.22
CA PRO A 293 12.22 12.82 -1.96
C PRO A 293 12.20 11.89 -0.74
N ARG A 294 13.17 10.97 -0.66
CA ARG A 294 13.34 10.17 0.56
C ARG A 294 13.76 11.13 1.67
N PRO A 295 13.14 11.11 2.86
CA PRO A 295 13.60 11.92 3.98
C PRO A 295 15.09 11.67 4.17
N GLN A 296 15.89 12.73 4.18
CA GLN A 296 17.29 12.60 4.50
C GLN A 296 17.38 12.13 5.95
N GLN A 297 17.78 10.88 6.12
CA GLN A 297 18.20 10.39 7.42
C GLN A 297 19.54 11.08 7.70
N ASN A 298 19.49 12.12 8.53
CA ASN A 298 20.66 12.72 9.14
C ASN A 298 21.17 11.69 10.15
N ILE A 299 22.11 10.85 9.71
CA ILE A 299 22.80 9.85 10.52
C ILE A 299 24.29 10.11 10.36
#